data_AF-X1KLC5-F1
#
_entry.id   AF-X1KLC5-F1
#
_cell.length_a   1.000
_cell.length_b   1.000
_cell.length_c   1.000
_cell.angle_alpha   90.00
_cell.angle_beta   90.00
_cell.angle_gamma   90.00
#
_symmetry.space_group_name_H-M   'P 1'
#
loop_
_entity.id
_entity.type
_entity.pdbx_description
1 polymer ?
#
loop_
_entity_poly.entity_id
_entity_poly.type
_entity_poly.pdbx_seq_one_letter_code
_entity_poly.pdbx_strand_id
1 'polypeptide(L)'
;PWTLFFLCGLVLAVRRARRSPPDRPWLLFVGAWLLGSLLAFSLAAGKQDHYILPIFPAAAVYTALAMRHFLAPAPPRADGPGRGLLIVHGAAAFLVGAIGPLAYVVWRASPTSLVALGVPATLAVPAVLVPAAVLGVLGIAGGLAALVLATRRRLVAGQVVLFATFAAAFLWAWPTLVGPMARATTAAQFARQVRRIVPPDAPLFTFIEPHHTVVYYVERPLPVLRSTKDIRDRISPGEPFFLFCD
;
A
#
# COMPACT_ATOMS: atom_id res chain seq x y z
N PRO A 1 -7.89 -9.04 -1.10
CA PRO A 1 -9.24 -9.67 -1.16
C PRO A 1 -10.01 -9.46 -2.48
N TRP A 2 -9.66 -8.45 -3.30
CA TRP A 2 -10.41 -8.13 -4.53
C TRP A 2 -9.80 -8.74 -5.80
N THR A 3 -8.54 -9.18 -5.78
CA THR A 3 -7.80 -9.67 -6.97
C THR A 3 -8.52 -10.81 -7.70
N LEU A 4 -9.02 -11.81 -6.98
CA LEU A 4 -9.75 -12.93 -7.60
C LEU A 4 -11.07 -12.46 -8.24
N PHE A 5 -11.83 -11.60 -7.56
CA PHE A 5 -13.04 -11.00 -8.14
C PHE A 5 -12.73 -10.13 -9.35
N PHE A 6 -11.63 -9.38 -9.33
CA PHE A 6 -11.18 -8.61 -10.49
C PHE A 6 -10.84 -9.51 -11.69
N LEU A 7 -10.05 -10.57 -11.49
CA LEU A 7 -9.68 -11.50 -12.57
C LEU A 7 -10.92 -12.21 -13.13
N CYS A 8 -11.81 -12.71 -12.27
CA CYS A 8 -13.07 -13.29 -12.72
C CYS A 8 -13.94 -12.25 -13.42
N GLY A 9 -13.95 -11.02 -12.94
CA GLY A 9 -14.68 -9.88 -13.49
C GLY A 9 -14.24 -9.55 -14.91
N LEU A 10 -12.93 -9.58 -15.17
CA LEU A 10 -12.35 -9.41 -16.49
C LEU A 10 -12.82 -10.51 -17.46
N VAL A 11 -12.78 -11.77 -17.03
CA VAL A 11 -13.25 -12.91 -17.85
C VAL A 11 -14.75 -12.80 -18.14
N LEU A 12 -15.55 -12.44 -17.13
CA LEU A 12 -16.99 -12.24 -17.27
C LEU A 12 -17.30 -11.06 -18.20
N ALA A 13 -16.55 -9.97 -18.10
CA ALA A 13 -16.68 -8.81 -18.99
C ALA A 13 -16.42 -9.18 -20.45
N VAL A 14 -15.35 -9.91 -20.74
CA VAL A 14 -15.04 -10.37 -22.11
C VAL A 14 -16.16 -11.27 -22.65
N ARG A 15 -16.64 -12.23 -21.83
CA ARG A 15 -17.75 -13.11 -22.22
C ARG A 15 -19.04 -12.34 -22.47
N ARG A 16 -19.35 -11.36 -21.62
CA ARG A 16 -20.56 -10.53 -21.73
C ARG A 16 -20.51 -9.60 -22.93
N ALA A 17 -19.38 -8.95 -23.19
CA ALA A 17 -19.18 -8.12 -24.37
C ALA A 17 -19.35 -8.88 -25.69
N ARG A 18 -19.01 -10.18 -25.72
CA ARG A 18 -19.23 -11.07 -26.88
C ARG A 18 -20.68 -11.50 -27.06
N ARG A 19 -21.43 -11.67 -25.97
CA ARG A 19 -22.80 -12.23 -25.98
C ARG A 19 -23.90 -11.17 -25.97
N SER A 20 -23.62 -9.97 -25.49
CA SER A 20 -24.59 -8.90 -25.28
C SER A 20 -24.12 -7.63 -26.00
N PRO A 21 -24.53 -7.41 -27.26
CA PRO A 21 -24.14 -6.23 -28.04
C PRO A 21 -24.41 -4.89 -27.33
N PRO A 22 -25.53 -4.70 -26.57
CA PRO A 22 -25.78 -3.45 -25.86
C PRO A 22 -24.75 -3.15 -24.74
N ASP A 23 -24.17 -4.18 -24.12
CA ASP A 23 -23.19 -4.00 -23.04
C ASP A 23 -21.77 -3.76 -23.56
N ARG A 24 -21.51 -4.07 -24.83
CA ARG A 24 -20.17 -4.05 -25.41
C ARG A 24 -19.49 -2.67 -25.34
N PRO A 25 -20.14 -1.54 -25.67
CA PRO A 25 -19.46 -0.24 -25.71
C PRO A 25 -18.87 0.18 -24.36
N TRP A 26 -19.66 0.08 -23.29
CA TRP A 26 -19.21 0.50 -21.96
C TRP A 26 -18.15 -0.47 -21.39
N LEU A 27 -18.26 -1.78 -21.67
CA LEU A 27 -17.25 -2.76 -21.26
C LEU A 27 -15.91 -2.53 -21.96
N LEU A 28 -15.93 -2.16 -23.25
CA LEU A 28 -14.74 -1.77 -24.00
C LEU A 28 -14.15 -0.47 -23.48
N PHE A 29 -14.98 0.52 -23.14
CA PHE A 29 -14.52 1.76 -22.53
C PHE A 29 -13.78 1.50 -21.21
N VAL A 30 -14.37 0.73 -20.28
CA VAL A 30 -13.72 0.37 -19.00
C VAL A 30 -12.43 -0.42 -19.24
N GLY A 31 -12.41 -1.29 -20.26
CA GLY A 31 -11.24 -2.07 -20.61
C GLY A 31 -10.11 -1.22 -21.19
N ALA A 32 -10.45 -0.28 -22.07
CA ALA A 32 -9.53 0.70 -22.63
C ALA A 32 -8.99 1.64 -21.53
N TRP A 33 -9.82 2.06 -20.58
CA TRP A 33 -9.37 2.83 -19.42
C TRP A 33 -8.36 2.05 -18.58
N LEU A 34 -8.69 0.81 -18.20
CA LEU A 34 -7.81 -0.06 -17.42
C LEU A 34 -6.47 -0.29 -18.15
N LEU A 35 -6.52 -0.76 -19.39
CA LEU A 35 -5.33 -1.15 -20.15
C LEU A 35 -4.51 0.06 -20.59
N GLY A 36 -5.17 1.12 -21.07
CA GLY A 36 -4.52 2.35 -21.48
C GLY A 36 -3.74 2.99 -20.34
N SER A 37 -4.33 3.08 -19.14
CA SER A 37 -3.63 3.59 -17.95
C SER A 37 -2.45 2.70 -17.58
N LEU A 38 -2.65 1.37 -17.53
CA LEU A 38 -1.59 0.43 -17.19
C LEU A 38 -0.40 0.52 -18.16
N LEU A 39 -0.67 0.57 -19.48
CA LEU A 39 0.36 0.67 -20.51
C LEU A 39 1.09 2.03 -20.43
N ALA A 40 0.35 3.13 -20.31
CA ALA A 40 0.94 4.46 -20.19
C ALA A 40 1.93 4.55 -19.03
N PHE A 41 1.55 4.05 -17.84
CA PHE A 41 2.43 4.08 -16.67
C PHE A 41 3.53 3.02 -16.69
N SER A 42 3.33 1.90 -17.39
CA SER A 42 4.37 0.88 -17.57
C SER A 42 5.50 1.37 -18.49
N LEU A 43 5.16 2.16 -19.51
CA LEU A 43 6.10 2.75 -20.47
C LEU A 43 6.79 4.02 -19.96
N ALA A 44 6.31 4.62 -18.86
CA ALA A 44 6.96 5.77 -18.25
C ALA A 44 8.35 5.42 -17.68
N ALA A 45 9.33 6.29 -17.93
CA ALA A 45 10.72 6.12 -17.48
C ALA A 45 10.85 6.27 -15.95
N GLY A 46 10.20 7.29 -15.37
CA GLY A 46 10.06 7.43 -13.93
C GLY A 46 8.77 6.74 -13.48
N LYS A 47 8.86 5.75 -12.59
CA LYS A 47 7.70 5.05 -12.01
C LYS A 47 7.55 5.47 -10.56
N GLN A 48 6.36 5.91 -10.19
CA GLN A 48 6.01 6.19 -8.80
C GLN A 48 4.82 5.31 -8.38
N ASP A 49 4.80 4.88 -7.13
CA ASP A 49 3.79 3.91 -6.64
C ASP A 49 2.35 4.40 -6.79
N HIS A 50 2.13 5.72 -6.79
CA HIS A 50 0.79 6.30 -6.94
C HIS A 50 0.33 6.41 -8.40
N TYR A 51 1.16 6.07 -9.38
CA TYR A 51 0.77 6.11 -10.80
C TYR A 51 -0.32 5.08 -11.13
N ILE A 52 -0.46 4.03 -10.32
CA ILE A 52 -1.50 3.02 -10.55
C ILE A 52 -2.90 3.47 -10.07
N LEU A 53 -3.01 4.57 -9.30
CA LEU A 53 -4.29 4.99 -8.71
C LEU A 53 -5.43 5.16 -9.73
N PRO A 54 -5.21 5.72 -10.95
CA PRO A 54 -6.26 5.87 -11.96
C PRO A 54 -6.84 4.54 -12.47
N ILE A 55 -6.18 3.40 -12.24
CA ILE A 55 -6.63 2.07 -12.65
C ILE A 55 -7.74 1.55 -11.72
N PHE A 56 -7.78 2.02 -10.46
CA PHE A 56 -8.67 1.46 -9.44
C PHE A 56 -10.17 1.56 -9.76
N PRO A 57 -10.70 2.67 -10.30
CA PRO A 57 -12.12 2.73 -10.65
C PRO A 57 -12.52 1.67 -11.69
N ALA A 58 -11.73 1.48 -12.74
CA ALA A 58 -11.99 0.46 -13.75
C ALA A 58 -11.90 -0.96 -13.17
N ALA A 59 -10.91 -1.23 -12.32
CA ALA A 59 -10.79 -2.49 -11.60
C ALA A 59 -11.99 -2.74 -10.65
N ALA A 60 -12.51 -1.70 -10.01
CA ALA A 60 -13.69 -1.79 -9.15
C ALA A 60 -14.95 -2.19 -9.94
N VAL A 61 -15.15 -1.65 -11.14
CA VAL A 61 -16.27 -2.03 -12.02
C VAL A 61 -16.22 -3.52 -12.38
N TYR A 62 -15.06 -4.04 -12.77
CA TYR A 62 -14.91 -5.48 -13.05
C TYR A 62 -15.10 -6.35 -11.81
N THR A 63 -14.56 -5.93 -10.67
CA THR A 63 -14.77 -6.60 -9.38
C THR A 63 -16.28 -6.68 -9.07
N ALA A 64 -17.02 -5.59 -9.24
CA ALA A 64 -18.45 -5.54 -8.99
C ALA A 64 -19.25 -6.48 -9.91
N LEU A 65 -18.86 -6.62 -11.18
CA LEU A 65 -19.46 -7.60 -12.09
C LEU A 65 -19.33 -9.04 -11.57
N ALA A 66 -18.14 -9.42 -11.12
CA ALA A 66 -17.91 -10.73 -10.54
C ALA A 66 -18.68 -10.91 -9.22
N MET A 67 -18.63 -9.93 -8.33
CA MET A 67 -19.37 -9.98 -7.07
C MET A 67 -20.87 -10.16 -7.31
N ARG A 68 -21.48 -9.39 -8.22
CA ARG A 68 -22.89 -9.55 -8.57
C ARG A 68 -23.19 -10.95 -9.12
N HIS A 69 -22.31 -11.51 -9.94
CA HIS A 69 -22.50 -12.84 -10.52
C HIS A 69 -22.41 -13.96 -9.47
N PHE A 70 -21.39 -13.92 -8.61
CA PHE A 70 -21.12 -14.99 -7.64
C PHE A 70 -21.94 -14.86 -6.34
N LEU A 71 -22.39 -13.66 -5.99
CA LEU A 71 -23.18 -13.42 -4.79
C LEU A 71 -24.69 -13.37 -5.07
N ALA A 72 -25.11 -13.47 -6.33
CA ALA A 72 -26.52 -13.59 -6.68
C ALA A 72 -27.13 -14.82 -5.99
N PRO A 73 -28.39 -14.74 -5.51
CA PRO A 73 -29.09 -15.90 -4.96
C PRO A 73 -29.12 -17.04 -5.99
N ALA A 74 -28.47 -18.15 -5.66
CA ALA A 74 -28.54 -19.37 -6.45
C ALA A 74 -29.81 -20.17 -6.10
N PRO A 75 -30.41 -20.90 -7.05
CA PRO A 75 -31.50 -21.81 -6.75
C PRO A 75 -31.08 -22.87 -5.71
N PRO A 76 -31.98 -23.36 -4.84
CA PRO A 76 -31.63 -24.13 -3.62
C PRO A 76 -30.77 -25.38 -3.84
N ARG A 77 -30.80 -25.95 -5.06
CA ARG A 77 -30.17 -27.24 -5.42
C ARG A 77 -28.84 -27.11 -6.17
N ALA A 78 -28.42 -25.90 -6.59
CA ALA A 78 -27.13 -25.72 -7.23
C ALA A 78 -26.13 -25.15 -6.22
N ASP A 79 -25.06 -25.89 -5.91
CA ASP A 79 -23.88 -25.31 -5.28
C ASP A 79 -23.23 -24.37 -6.32
N GLY A 80 -23.65 -23.10 -6.28
CA GLY A 80 -23.15 -22.08 -7.19
C GLY A 80 -21.66 -21.82 -6.97
N PRO A 81 -20.93 -21.38 -8.03
CA PRO A 81 -19.49 -21.12 -7.96
C PRO A 81 -19.10 -20.05 -6.91
N GLY A 82 -20.05 -19.24 -6.45
CA GLY A 82 -19.82 -18.24 -5.41
C GLY A 82 -19.46 -18.82 -4.05
N ARG A 83 -19.97 -20.01 -3.69
CA ARG A 83 -19.60 -20.67 -2.43
C ARG A 83 -18.14 -21.09 -2.43
N GLY A 84 -17.69 -21.73 -3.52
CA GLY A 84 -16.29 -22.13 -3.68
C GLY A 84 -15.35 -20.92 -3.66
N LEU A 85 -15.72 -19.84 -4.36
CA LEU A 85 -14.95 -18.61 -4.37
C LEU A 85 -14.81 -18.00 -2.97
N LEU A 86 -15.89 -17.94 -2.20
CA LEU A 86 -15.84 -17.41 -0.83
C LEU A 86 -15.02 -18.31 0.11
N ILE A 87 -15.07 -19.63 -0.06
CA ILE A 87 -14.22 -20.56 0.69
C ILE A 87 -12.75 -20.30 0.39
N VAL A 88 -12.37 -20.15 -0.89
CA VAL A 88 -11.00 -19.82 -1.28
C VAL A 88 -10.55 -18.49 -0.68
N HIS A 89 -11.40 -17.47 -0.70
CA HIS A 89 -11.07 -16.18 -0.09
C HIS A 89 -10.95 -16.25 1.44
N GLY A 90 -11.87 -16.94 2.10
CA GLY A 90 -11.84 -17.15 3.55
C GLY A 90 -10.61 -17.93 3.98
N ALA A 91 -10.25 -18.99 3.25
CA ALA A 91 -9.04 -19.76 3.49
C ALA A 91 -7.77 -18.93 3.23
N ALA A 92 -7.71 -18.16 2.15
CA ALA A 92 -6.59 -17.27 1.88
C ALA A 92 -6.43 -16.20 2.96
N ALA A 93 -7.52 -15.57 3.40
CA ALA A 93 -7.52 -14.59 4.48
C ALA A 93 -7.06 -15.22 5.81
N PHE A 94 -7.53 -16.42 6.11
CA PHE A 94 -7.09 -17.20 7.28
C PHE A 94 -5.59 -17.52 7.21
N LEU A 95 -5.09 -18.03 6.08
CA LEU A 95 -3.68 -18.37 5.91
C LEU A 95 -2.78 -17.13 5.99
N VAL A 96 -3.18 -16.02 5.36
CA VAL A 96 -2.46 -14.75 5.48
C VAL A 96 -2.48 -14.25 6.93
N GLY A 97 -3.60 -14.38 7.63
CA GLY A 97 -3.70 -14.07 9.07
C GLY A 97 -2.83 -14.98 9.94
N ALA A 98 -2.71 -16.27 9.61
CA ALA A 98 -1.93 -17.21 10.41
C ALA A 98 -0.41 -17.09 10.15
N ILE A 99 -0.02 -16.95 8.88
CA ILE A 99 1.38 -17.01 8.43
C ILE A 99 1.99 -15.61 8.33
N GLY A 100 1.21 -14.61 7.90
CA GLY A 100 1.67 -13.25 7.67
C GLY A 100 2.33 -12.60 8.89
N PRO A 101 1.72 -12.67 10.10
CA PRO A 101 2.35 -12.21 11.33
C PRO A 101 3.70 -12.86 11.60
N LEU A 102 3.79 -14.20 11.44
CA LEU A 102 5.04 -14.92 11.66
C LEU A 102 6.11 -14.48 10.65
N ALA A 103 5.76 -14.40 9.38
CA ALA A 103 6.66 -13.91 8.32
C ALA A 103 7.12 -12.47 8.61
N TYR A 104 6.23 -11.60 9.06
CA TYR A 104 6.56 -10.23 9.46
C TYR A 104 7.53 -10.19 10.64
N VAL A 105 7.28 -11.02 11.67
CA VAL A 105 8.17 -11.13 12.83
C VAL A 105 9.54 -11.65 12.43
N VAL A 106 9.62 -12.71 11.62
CA VAL A 106 10.89 -13.27 11.14
C VAL A 106 11.66 -12.23 10.31
N TRP A 107 10.98 -11.53 9.41
CA TRP A 107 11.59 -10.47 8.61
C TRP A 107 12.14 -9.34 9.49
N ARG A 108 11.37 -8.89 10.49
CA ARG A 108 11.74 -7.78 11.38
C ARG A 108 12.70 -8.12 12.49
N ALA A 109 12.72 -9.37 12.94
CA ALA A 109 13.67 -9.87 13.93
C ALA A 109 15.08 -10.02 13.34
N SER A 110 15.27 -9.80 12.03
CA SER A 110 16.60 -9.72 11.44
C SER A 110 17.41 -8.59 12.12
N PRO A 111 18.63 -8.87 12.62
CA PRO A 111 19.46 -7.89 13.31
C PRO A 111 19.68 -6.61 12.51
N THR A 112 19.78 -6.73 11.18
CA THR A 112 19.90 -5.62 10.24
C THR A 112 18.71 -4.67 10.28
N SER A 113 17.49 -5.18 10.40
CA SER A 113 16.27 -4.35 10.45
C SER A 113 16.14 -3.59 11.77
N LEU A 114 16.57 -4.20 12.88
CA LEU A 114 16.50 -3.58 14.21
C LEU A 114 17.55 -2.48 14.38
N VAL A 115 18.78 -2.74 13.90
CA VAL A 115 19.85 -1.74 13.89
C VAL A 115 19.48 -0.54 13.01
N ALA A 116 18.89 -0.77 11.84
CA ALA A 116 18.46 0.29 10.93
C ALA A 116 17.40 1.24 11.53
N LEU A 117 16.62 0.79 12.51
CA LEU A 117 15.60 1.59 13.17
C LEU A 117 16.11 2.36 14.40
N GLY A 118 17.32 2.09 14.87
CA GLY A 118 17.87 2.70 16.09
C GLY A 118 17.03 2.45 17.35
N VAL A 119 16.15 1.45 17.33
CA VAL A 119 15.26 1.11 18.46
C VAL A 119 15.98 0.11 19.37
N PRO A 120 16.06 0.35 20.69
CA PRO A 120 16.61 -0.62 21.64
C PRO A 120 15.91 -1.97 21.49
N ALA A 121 16.66 -3.07 21.50
CA ALA A 121 16.13 -4.42 21.29
C ALA A 121 14.94 -4.76 22.22
N THR A 122 14.96 -4.22 23.44
CA THR A 122 13.90 -4.39 24.45
C THR A 122 12.56 -3.75 24.05
N LEU A 123 12.58 -2.66 23.29
CA LEU A 123 11.38 -1.95 22.81
C LEU A 123 10.95 -2.43 21.41
N ALA A 124 11.90 -2.98 20.63
CA ALA A 124 11.62 -3.46 19.30
C ALA A 124 10.71 -4.70 19.29
N VAL A 125 10.89 -5.62 20.24
CA VAL A 125 10.12 -6.86 20.29
C VAL A 125 8.62 -6.61 20.47
N PRO A 126 8.15 -5.83 21.47
CA PRO A 126 6.71 -5.51 21.58
C PRO A 126 6.17 -4.71 20.39
N ALA A 127 6.97 -3.78 19.85
CA ALA A 127 6.58 -2.94 18.71
C ALA A 127 6.33 -3.74 17.42
N VAL A 128 6.93 -4.92 17.29
CA VAL A 128 6.74 -5.83 16.15
C VAL A 128 5.69 -6.90 16.47
N LEU A 129 5.76 -7.52 17.66
CA LEU A 129 4.89 -8.63 18.04
C LEU A 129 3.43 -8.21 18.21
N VAL A 130 3.16 -7.05 18.84
CA VAL A 130 1.78 -6.62 19.10
C VAL A 130 1.03 -6.38 17.78
N PRO A 131 1.56 -5.62 16.81
CA PRO A 131 0.90 -5.51 15.51
C PRO A 131 0.77 -6.80 14.74
N ALA A 132 1.79 -7.66 14.79
CA ALA A 132 1.70 -8.98 14.17
C ALA A 132 0.54 -9.78 14.77
N ALA A 133 0.44 -9.83 16.11
CA ALA A 133 -0.62 -10.54 16.81
C ALA A 133 -2.01 -9.98 16.50
N VAL A 134 -2.18 -8.65 16.51
CA VAL A 134 -3.46 -7.99 16.17
C VAL A 134 -3.88 -8.34 14.75
N LEU A 135 -2.98 -8.19 13.77
CA LEU A 135 -3.27 -8.53 12.38
C LEU A 135 -3.56 -10.02 12.19
N GLY A 136 -2.87 -10.87 12.94
CA GLY A 136 -3.10 -12.30 12.93
C GLY A 136 -4.48 -12.68 13.45
N VAL A 137 -4.85 -12.17 14.63
CA VAL A 137 -6.18 -12.37 15.22
C VAL A 137 -7.27 -11.86 14.30
N LEU A 138 -7.12 -10.66 13.73
CA LEU A 138 -8.09 -10.12 12.78
C LEU A 138 -8.23 -11.00 11.53
N GLY A 139 -7.12 -11.41 10.93
CA GLY A 139 -7.12 -12.26 9.73
C GLY A 139 -7.72 -13.64 9.99
N ILE A 140 -7.35 -14.29 11.09
CA ILE A 140 -7.89 -15.60 11.51
C ILE A 140 -9.39 -15.49 11.80
N ALA A 141 -9.81 -14.53 12.65
CA ALA A 141 -11.20 -14.38 13.04
C ALA A 141 -12.09 -14.02 11.84
N GLY A 142 -11.66 -13.07 11.00
CA GLY A 142 -12.38 -12.69 9.79
C GLY A 142 -12.46 -13.81 8.76
N GLY A 143 -11.36 -14.55 8.55
CA GLY A 143 -11.31 -15.72 7.68
C GLY A 143 -12.25 -16.83 8.14
N LEU A 144 -12.19 -17.20 9.43
CA LEU A 144 -13.08 -18.22 10.02
C LEU A 144 -14.55 -17.79 9.96
N ALA A 145 -14.86 -16.54 10.33
CA ALA A 145 -16.22 -16.02 10.25
C ALA A 145 -16.78 -16.08 8.82
N ALA A 146 -15.97 -15.71 7.82
CA ALA A 146 -16.34 -15.79 6.42
C ALA A 146 -16.55 -17.24 5.96
N LEU A 147 -15.70 -18.18 6.39
CA LEU A 147 -15.87 -19.61 6.11
C LEU A 147 -17.16 -20.16 6.73
N VAL A 148 -17.47 -19.83 7.98
CA VAL A 148 -18.73 -20.22 8.64
C VAL A 148 -19.95 -19.61 7.93
N LEU A 149 -19.86 -18.36 7.48
CA LEU A 149 -20.94 -17.74 6.71
C LEU A 149 -21.10 -18.39 5.32
N ALA A 150 -20.00 -18.82 4.70
CA ALA A 150 -20.02 -19.57 3.45
C ALA A 150 -20.69 -20.95 3.60
N THR A 151 -20.42 -21.68 4.69
CA THR A 151 -21.09 -22.97 4.96
C THR A 151 -22.58 -22.79 5.25
N ARG A 152 -22.97 -21.65 5.84
CA ARG A 152 -24.37 -21.26 6.05
C ARG A 152 -25.03 -20.60 4.82
N ARG A 153 -24.38 -20.60 3.66
CA ARG A 153 -24.84 -19.98 2.40
C ARG A 153 -25.16 -18.48 2.51
N ARG A 154 -24.60 -17.77 3.50
CA ARG A 154 -24.72 -16.31 3.68
C ARG A 154 -23.58 -15.59 2.96
N LEU A 155 -23.52 -15.74 1.65
CA LEU A 155 -22.35 -15.34 0.84
C LEU A 155 -22.06 -13.82 0.92
N VAL A 156 -23.11 -12.99 0.83
CA VAL A 156 -22.98 -11.53 0.92
C VAL A 156 -22.40 -11.13 2.28
N ALA A 157 -22.94 -11.68 3.38
CA ALA A 157 -22.45 -11.39 4.72
C ALA A 157 -20.99 -11.83 4.91
N GLY A 158 -20.63 -13.02 4.42
CA GLY A 158 -19.25 -13.51 4.48
C GLY A 158 -18.28 -12.60 3.72
N GLN A 159 -18.68 -12.11 2.55
CA GLN A 159 -17.86 -11.19 1.77
C GLN A 159 -17.73 -9.81 2.45
N VAL A 160 -18.82 -9.29 3.04
CA VAL A 160 -18.79 -8.06 3.85
C VAL A 160 -17.84 -8.20 5.03
N VAL A 161 -17.87 -9.33 5.74
CA VAL A 161 -16.94 -9.63 6.85
C VAL A 161 -15.50 -9.61 6.36
N LEU A 162 -15.17 -10.27 5.26
CA LEU A 162 -13.80 -10.26 4.71
C LEU A 162 -13.31 -8.86 4.34
N PHE A 163 -14.16 -8.06 3.68
CA PHE A 163 -13.80 -6.68 3.34
C PHE A 163 -13.63 -5.81 4.58
N ALA A 164 -14.53 -5.92 5.56
CA ALA A 164 -14.45 -5.20 6.82
C ALA A 164 -13.19 -5.57 7.60
N THR A 165 -12.86 -6.86 7.70
CA THR A 165 -11.62 -7.33 8.33
C THR A 165 -10.39 -6.77 7.62
N PHE A 166 -10.34 -6.82 6.29
CA PHE A 166 -9.21 -6.29 5.52
C PHE A 166 -9.08 -4.77 5.68
N ALA A 167 -10.19 -4.04 5.61
CA ALA A 167 -10.20 -2.60 5.80
C ALA A 167 -9.77 -2.20 7.22
N ALA A 168 -10.28 -2.88 8.25
CA ALA A 168 -9.88 -2.67 9.64
C ALA A 168 -8.38 -2.96 9.84
N ALA A 169 -7.90 -4.09 9.33
CA ALA A 169 -6.49 -4.45 9.37
C ALA A 169 -5.62 -3.39 8.68
N PHE A 170 -6.01 -2.90 7.50
CA PHE A 170 -5.26 -1.87 6.77
C PHE A 170 -5.27 -0.52 7.49
N LEU A 171 -6.45 -0.03 7.89
CA LEU A 171 -6.62 1.25 8.58
C LEU A 171 -5.93 1.26 9.95
N TRP A 172 -5.84 0.11 10.62
CA TRP A 172 -5.08 -0.03 11.86
C TRP A 172 -3.59 -0.17 11.61
N ALA A 173 -3.16 -1.03 10.67
CA ALA A 173 -1.75 -1.29 10.36
C ALA A 173 -1.03 -0.05 9.85
N TRP A 174 -1.67 0.76 9.02
CA TRP A 174 -1.01 1.91 8.38
C TRP A 174 -0.44 2.91 9.41
N PRO A 175 -1.22 3.51 10.32
CA PRO A 175 -0.69 4.45 11.30
C PRO A 175 0.20 3.80 12.36
N THR A 176 0.03 2.50 12.65
CA THR A 176 0.77 1.79 13.70
C THR A 176 2.11 1.23 13.24
N LEU A 177 2.19 0.74 12.00
CA LEU A 177 3.41 0.17 11.43
C LEU A 177 4.15 1.17 10.56
N VAL A 178 3.44 1.76 9.60
CA VAL A 178 4.06 2.67 8.61
C VAL A 178 4.32 4.04 9.23
N GLY A 179 3.42 4.52 10.10
CA GLY A 179 3.55 5.81 10.77
C GLY A 179 4.88 5.98 11.53
N PRO A 180 5.24 5.09 12.47
CA PRO A 180 6.52 5.16 13.18
C PRO A 180 7.71 5.03 12.24
N MET A 181 7.65 4.17 11.22
CA MET A 181 8.73 4.07 10.23
C MET A 181 8.91 5.36 9.45
N ALA A 182 7.82 5.94 8.94
CA ALA A 182 7.84 7.19 8.21
C ALA A 182 8.34 8.35 9.08
N ARG A 183 8.07 8.31 10.40
CA ARG A 183 8.61 9.27 11.38
C ARG A 183 10.07 9.02 11.74
N ALA A 184 10.49 7.76 11.75
CA ALA A 184 11.87 7.34 12.03
C ALA A 184 12.80 7.55 10.84
N THR A 185 12.27 7.54 9.61
CA THR A 185 12.98 7.95 8.39
C THR A 185 13.11 9.47 8.34
N THR A 186 14.08 9.92 9.14
CA THR A 186 15.11 10.93 8.87
C THR A 186 14.67 12.35 8.55
N ALA A 187 13.84 12.67 7.55
CA ALA A 187 13.72 14.05 7.09
C ALA A 187 13.26 15.05 8.17
N ALA A 188 12.22 14.73 8.95
CA ALA A 188 11.73 15.62 10.01
C ALA A 188 12.68 15.67 11.22
N GLN A 189 13.27 14.54 11.62
CA GLN A 189 14.21 14.48 12.74
C GLN A 189 15.53 15.16 12.40
N PHE A 190 16.05 14.89 11.21
CA PHE A 190 17.20 15.54 10.61
C PHE A 190 16.97 17.04 10.49
N ALA A 191 15.84 17.48 9.93
CA ALA A 191 15.49 18.89 9.86
C ALA A 191 15.46 19.55 11.25
N ARG A 192 14.91 18.88 12.27
CA ARG A 192 14.97 19.37 13.66
C ARG A 192 16.41 19.50 14.18
N GLN A 193 17.31 18.57 13.83
CA GLN A 193 18.73 18.66 14.19
C GLN A 193 19.40 19.82 13.45
N VAL A 194 19.16 19.96 12.14
CA VAL A 194 19.66 21.07 11.32
C VAL A 194 19.21 22.41 11.92
N ARG A 195 17.94 22.59 12.27
CA ARG A 195 17.44 23.84 12.89
C ARG A 195 18.06 24.13 14.26
N ARG A 196 18.53 23.11 14.98
CA ARG A 196 19.22 23.29 16.27
C ARG A 196 20.69 23.70 16.10
N ILE A 197 21.33 23.25 15.03
CA ILE A 197 22.76 23.43 14.79
C ILE A 197 23.03 24.66 13.91
N VAL A 198 22.17 24.89 12.91
CA VAL A 198 22.36 25.91 11.89
C VAL A 198 21.51 27.14 12.22
N PRO A 199 22.13 28.32 12.39
CA PRO A 199 21.38 29.56 12.61
C PRO A 199 20.36 29.84 11.48
N PRO A 200 19.22 30.49 11.78
CA PRO A 200 18.18 30.79 10.78
C PRO A 200 18.69 31.55 9.56
N ASP A 201 19.64 32.48 9.78
CA ASP A 201 20.21 33.33 8.73
C ASP A 201 21.48 32.75 8.10
N ALA A 202 21.99 31.63 8.61
CA ALA A 202 23.20 31.02 8.09
C ALA A 202 22.94 30.32 6.74
N PRO A 203 23.85 30.46 5.75
CA PRO A 203 23.73 29.81 4.45
C PRO A 203 23.70 28.28 4.58
N LEU A 204 22.65 27.65 4.07
CA LEU A 204 22.49 26.19 4.03
C LEU A 204 22.04 25.75 2.65
N PHE A 205 22.77 24.78 2.10
CA PHE A 205 22.58 24.29 0.74
C PHE A 205 22.30 22.79 0.74
N THR A 206 21.65 22.33 -0.33
CA THR A 206 21.58 20.90 -0.70
C THR A 206 22.52 20.63 -1.87
N PHE A 207 23.03 19.40 -1.99
CA PHE A 207 23.88 19.00 -3.11
C PHE A 207 23.15 18.04 -4.06
N ILE A 208 23.27 18.27 -5.36
CA ILE A 208 22.70 17.50 -6.49
C ILE A 208 21.17 17.59 -6.59
N GLU A 209 20.42 17.13 -5.58
CA GLU A 209 18.96 17.04 -5.63
C GLU A 209 18.26 17.80 -4.51
N PRO A 210 17.16 18.53 -4.81
CA PRO A 210 16.35 19.17 -3.79
C PRO A 210 15.59 18.11 -2.98
N HIS A 211 15.88 18.03 -1.68
CA HIS A 211 15.16 17.15 -0.80
C HIS A 211 13.88 17.82 -0.28
N HIS A 212 12.79 17.79 -1.07
CA HIS A 212 11.54 18.52 -0.81
C HIS A 212 10.98 18.32 0.61
N THR A 213 11.06 17.10 1.14
CA THR A 213 10.62 16.79 2.51
C THR A 213 11.46 17.51 3.57
N VAL A 214 12.78 17.60 3.37
CA VAL A 214 13.68 18.33 4.28
C VAL A 214 13.41 19.82 4.17
N VAL A 215 13.27 20.38 2.97
CA VAL A 215 12.90 21.79 2.76
C VAL A 215 11.63 22.16 3.53
N TYR A 216 10.60 21.32 3.45
CA TYR A 216 9.34 21.50 4.18
C TYR A 216 9.56 21.57 5.70
N TYR A 217 10.33 20.64 6.29
CA TYR A 217 10.53 20.58 7.75
C TYR A 217 11.61 21.53 8.29
N VAL A 218 12.57 21.97 7.48
CA VAL A 218 13.54 23.00 7.86
C VAL A 218 12.87 24.38 7.87
N GLU A 219 11.74 24.53 7.16
CA GLU A 219 10.94 25.76 7.10
C GLU A 219 11.71 26.95 6.49
N ARG A 220 12.68 26.67 5.61
CA ARG A 220 13.40 27.70 4.83
C ARG A 220 13.85 27.14 3.47
N PRO A 221 14.04 27.99 2.45
CA PRO A 221 14.55 27.54 1.16
C PRO A 221 15.97 26.98 1.29
N LEU A 222 16.23 25.88 0.59
CA LEU A 222 17.56 25.26 0.51
C LEU A 222 18.03 25.32 -0.95
N PRO A 223 18.87 26.30 -1.33
CA PRO A 223 19.39 26.37 -2.68
C PRO A 223 20.19 25.10 -3.00
N VAL A 224 20.09 24.64 -4.25
CA VAL A 224 20.72 23.40 -4.71
C VAL A 224 22.03 23.75 -5.40
N LEU A 225 23.14 23.22 -4.90
CA LEU A 225 24.42 23.19 -5.59
C LEU A 225 24.41 21.96 -6.49
N ARG A 226 24.48 22.13 -7.81
CA ARG A 226 24.33 21.04 -8.79
C ARG A 226 25.67 20.44 -9.20
N SER A 227 26.76 21.11 -8.89
CA SER A 227 28.09 20.69 -9.30
C SER A 227 29.15 20.93 -8.23
N THR A 228 30.27 20.22 -8.31
CA THR A 228 31.45 20.47 -7.49
C THR A 228 32.06 21.85 -7.74
N LYS A 229 31.81 22.42 -8.93
CA LYS A 229 32.14 23.82 -9.23
C LYS A 229 31.33 24.77 -8.35
N ASP A 230 30.02 24.56 -8.22
CA ASP A 230 29.15 25.41 -7.38
C ASP A 230 29.59 25.37 -5.89
N ILE A 231 30.03 24.20 -5.41
CA ILE A 231 30.63 24.06 -4.07
C ILE A 231 31.90 24.89 -3.96
N ARG A 232 32.81 24.76 -4.94
CA ARG A 232 34.09 25.49 -4.94
C ARG A 232 33.86 27.00 -4.98
N ASP A 233 32.97 27.45 -5.86
CA ASP A 233 32.60 28.86 -6.02
C ASP A 233 31.99 29.40 -4.71
N ARG A 234 31.28 28.57 -3.93
CA ARG A 234 30.75 28.95 -2.60
C ARG A 234 31.81 28.94 -1.49
N ILE A 235 32.87 28.13 -1.60
CA ILE A 235 34.00 28.11 -0.66
C ILE A 235 34.92 29.32 -0.87
N SER A 236 35.12 29.77 -2.11
CA SER A 236 36.06 30.85 -2.47
C SER A 236 35.95 32.16 -1.67
N PRO A 237 34.76 32.64 -1.25
CA PRO A 237 34.62 33.83 -0.41
C PRO A 237 35.14 33.69 1.02
N GLY A 238 35.43 32.46 1.48
CA GLY A 238 35.89 32.19 2.85
C GLY A 238 34.79 32.23 3.92
N GLU A 239 33.52 32.42 3.53
CA GLU A 239 32.38 32.39 4.44
C GLU A 239 32.00 30.96 4.81
N PRO A 240 31.78 30.66 6.11
CA PRO A 240 31.27 29.35 6.51
C PRO A 240 29.86 29.13 5.97
N PHE A 241 29.59 27.92 5.50
CA PHE A 241 28.25 27.49 5.10
C PHE A 241 28.02 26.04 5.51
N PHE A 242 26.75 25.66 5.54
CA PHE A 242 26.33 24.29 5.82
C PHE A 242 25.92 23.61 4.52
N LEU A 243 26.36 22.36 4.35
CA LEU A 243 26.02 21.54 3.20
C LEU A 243 25.34 20.27 3.68
N PHE A 244 24.19 19.97 3.11
CA PHE A 244 23.49 18.70 3.26
C PHE A 244 23.71 17.86 2.00
N CYS A 245 24.27 16.66 2.20
CA CYS A 245 24.44 15.62 1.18
C CYS A 245 23.75 14.35 1.68
N ASP A 246 22.97 13.70 0.82
CA ASP A 246 22.36 12.38 1.04
C ASP A 246 23.12 11.32 0.22
#